data_AF-A0A9E6JNV7-F1
#
_entry.id   AF-A0A9E6JNV7-F1
#
_cell.length_a   1.000
_cell.length_b   1.000
_cell.length_c   1.000
_cell.angle_alpha   90.00
_cell.angle_beta   90.00
_cell.angle_gamma   90.00
#
_symmetry.space_group_name_H-M   'P 1'
#
loop_
_entity.id
_entity.type
_entity.pdbx_description
1 polymer ?
#
loop_
_entity_poly.entity_id
_entity_poly.type
_entity_poly.pdbx_seq_one_letter_code
_entity_poly.pdbx_strand_id
1 'polypeptide(L)'
;MSHNPNPFDFVPFAEEPTLNTIEKWMSFGETRTGRITVEMKALTPVHIVGEQPLEKINGREGKNIKESRFYQRNGKYFIPGSSIRGVLRGFIEAACNGWASQLTPYYEKEKEKHAIGFKVVDSETDSSIDIDLNLPSAINQKFTVPSSAEKGIDLATFLFGYIPSKPLEKNQFHPAWKSRIIIDDAEFNGSMLSSVEREDCPKVPDLHNQKAFMGGPHPRATSWWYQFPKEIRKDQYGAYKFIGSGFRGRKFYFHQNPANCINYYATTQKWQRNSKGEHKLYFFPLECLKQGESISFDLLFNGIPEELLSLLCFALEPGKNIRHKIGYGKAYGYGSVEFSIVKVEYKSKGLEELKEAAIDEIRASIGEQFKAFSRSKAEGFIQFLDRAALDKLSFILWYDEISKCIFTYPFAGTGGFNVDLNKHDRNEHNRQVKTAIEGALNSMKIKIPNIKTVSKVDPALEEIISRNASLLEHKPTLHFEVYQEQSNLDEDIKEQRKFNYD
;
A
#
# COMPACT_ATOMS: atom_id res chain seq x y z
N MET A 1 26.49 -8.42 -5.07
CA MET A 1 25.44 -9.19 -4.37
C MET A 1 24.14 -8.93 -5.11
N SER A 2 23.41 -9.95 -5.56
CA SER A 2 22.05 -9.72 -6.08
C SER A 2 21.18 -9.18 -4.94
N HIS A 3 20.86 -7.88 -5.00
CA HIS A 3 19.90 -7.27 -4.09
C HIS A 3 18.52 -7.70 -4.56
N ASN A 4 17.73 -8.31 -3.67
CA ASN A 4 16.32 -8.51 -3.96
C ASN A 4 15.59 -7.23 -3.57
N PRO A 5 14.88 -6.57 -4.51
CA PRO A 5 14.15 -5.33 -4.22
C PRO A 5 13.03 -5.56 -3.20
N ASN A 6 12.63 -4.47 -2.54
CA ASN A 6 11.51 -4.48 -1.60
C ASN A 6 10.21 -4.95 -2.29
N PRO A 7 9.30 -5.63 -1.58
CA PRO A 7 8.05 -6.15 -2.16
C PRO A 7 6.99 -5.09 -2.46
N PHE A 8 7.32 -3.82 -2.32
CA PHE A 8 6.43 -2.69 -2.54
C PHE A 8 7.21 -1.48 -3.04
N ASP A 9 6.47 -0.55 -3.61
CA ASP A 9 6.93 0.80 -3.93
C ASP A 9 5.80 1.80 -3.65
N PHE A 10 6.04 3.07 -3.96
CA PHE A 10 5.16 4.17 -3.64
C PHE A 10 4.68 4.90 -4.89
N VAL A 11 3.40 5.26 -4.89
CA VAL A 11 2.86 6.29 -5.78
C VAL A 11 3.03 7.63 -5.04
N PRO A 12 3.90 8.54 -5.51
CA PRO A 12 4.17 9.80 -4.83
C PRO A 12 2.90 10.62 -4.59
N PHE A 13 2.92 11.46 -3.54
CA PHE A 13 1.91 12.50 -3.40
C PHE A 13 2.25 13.63 -4.39
N ALA A 14 1.23 14.18 -5.05
CA ALA A 14 1.35 15.46 -5.75
C ALA A 14 1.63 16.60 -4.74
N GLU A 15 1.81 17.83 -5.22
CA GLU A 15 2.00 18.99 -4.34
C GLU A 15 0.77 19.24 -3.45
N GLU A 16 -0.43 19.05 -4.01
CA GLU A 16 -1.72 19.25 -3.37
C GLU A 16 -2.74 18.20 -3.85
N PRO A 17 -3.75 17.85 -3.05
CA PRO A 17 -4.83 16.99 -3.51
C PRO A 17 -5.74 17.73 -4.50
N THR A 18 -6.37 16.97 -5.40
CA THR A 18 -7.39 17.52 -6.30
C THR A 18 -8.74 17.58 -5.58
N LEU A 19 -9.26 18.79 -5.40
CA LEU A 19 -10.52 19.05 -4.68
C LEU A 19 -11.51 19.76 -5.59
N ASN A 20 -12.78 19.38 -5.50
CA ASN A 20 -13.89 20.14 -6.09
C ASN A 20 -15.04 20.27 -5.09
N THR A 21 -15.89 21.27 -5.30
CA THR A 21 -17.18 21.35 -4.58
C THR A 21 -18.10 20.22 -5.04
N ILE A 22 -19.15 19.97 -4.28
CA ILE A 22 -20.12 18.92 -4.62
C ILE A 22 -20.88 19.29 -5.87
N GLU A 23 -21.26 20.55 -6.03
CA GLU A 23 -21.94 21.05 -7.23
C GLU A 23 -21.07 20.83 -8.46
N LYS A 24 -19.75 21.08 -8.33
CA LYS A 24 -18.80 20.82 -9.40
C LYS A 24 -18.67 19.33 -9.69
N TRP A 25 -18.54 18.47 -8.68
CA TRP A 25 -18.52 17.01 -8.90
C TRP A 25 -19.79 16.53 -9.61
N MET A 26 -20.96 17.03 -9.20
CA MET A 26 -22.25 16.68 -9.78
C MET A 26 -22.46 17.21 -11.20
N SER A 27 -21.61 18.13 -11.68
CA SER A 27 -21.71 18.70 -13.03
C SER A 27 -21.07 17.85 -14.14
N PHE A 28 -20.32 16.81 -13.80
CA PHE A 28 -19.59 15.96 -14.74
C PHE A 28 -20.46 14.86 -15.38
N GLY A 29 -21.54 15.28 -16.02
CA GLY A 29 -22.46 14.42 -16.76
C GLY A 29 -23.77 14.09 -16.04
N GLU A 30 -24.63 13.33 -16.71
CA GLU A 30 -25.91 12.91 -16.14
C GLU A 30 -25.68 11.97 -14.94
N THR A 31 -26.41 12.18 -13.86
CA THR A 31 -26.31 11.32 -12.68
C THR A 31 -27.02 10.00 -12.91
N ARG A 32 -26.33 8.90 -12.65
CA ARG A 32 -26.85 7.53 -12.72
C ARG A 32 -26.97 6.92 -11.32
N THR A 33 -27.97 6.07 -11.15
CA THR A 33 -28.14 5.19 -9.99
C THR A 33 -28.32 3.79 -10.51
N GLY A 34 -27.73 2.79 -9.87
CA GLY A 34 -27.73 1.44 -10.42
C GLY A 34 -26.82 0.47 -9.69
N ARG A 35 -26.44 -0.58 -10.42
CA ARG A 35 -25.63 -1.70 -9.93
C ARG A 35 -24.58 -2.11 -10.95
N ILE A 36 -23.39 -2.46 -10.47
CA ILE A 36 -22.35 -3.13 -11.24
C ILE A 36 -22.13 -4.50 -10.59
N THR A 37 -22.34 -5.58 -11.34
CA THR A 37 -21.97 -6.94 -10.91
C THR A 37 -20.56 -7.23 -11.40
N VAL A 38 -19.69 -7.60 -10.48
CA VAL A 38 -18.27 -7.80 -10.73
C VAL A 38 -17.88 -9.22 -10.34
N GLU A 39 -17.17 -9.90 -11.23
CA GLU A 39 -16.44 -11.13 -10.92
C GLU A 39 -15.03 -10.78 -10.46
N MET A 40 -14.60 -11.37 -9.34
CA MET A 40 -13.24 -11.35 -8.86
C MET A 40 -12.59 -12.72 -9.01
N LYS A 41 -11.57 -12.82 -9.87
CA LYS A 41 -10.76 -14.01 -10.04
C LYS A 41 -9.48 -13.95 -9.20
N ALA A 42 -9.20 -15.02 -8.45
CA ALA A 42 -7.96 -15.17 -7.69
C ALA A 42 -6.79 -15.57 -8.61
N LEU A 43 -5.90 -14.63 -8.95
CA LEU A 43 -4.73 -14.90 -9.79
C LEU A 43 -3.56 -15.51 -9.01
N THR A 44 -3.55 -15.30 -7.69
CA THR A 44 -2.71 -15.98 -6.71
C THR A 44 -3.59 -16.29 -5.49
N PRO A 45 -3.22 -17.23 -4.60
CA PRO A 45 -4.05 -17.53 -3.44
C PRO A 45 -4.37 -16.26 -2.63
N VAL A 46 -5.63 -16.08 -2.25
CA VAL A 46 -6.11 -14.89 -1.53
C VAL A 46 -6.43 -15.30 -0.09
N HIS A 47 -5.92 -14.56 0.89
CA HIS A 47 -6.24 -14.77 2.30
C HIS A 47 -6.86 -13.50 2.90
N ILE A 48 -8.07 -13.60 3.45
CA ILE A 48 -8.62 -12.58 4.34
C ILE A 48 -8.56 -13.15 5.76
N VAL A 49 -7.89 -12.44 6.67
CA VAL A 49 -7.63 -12.94 8.02
C VAL A 49 -8.95 -13.06 8.80
N GLY A 50 -9.24 -14.28 9.25
CA GLY A 50 -10.25 -14.58 10.26
C GLY A 50 -9.59 -14.87 11.60
N GLU A 51 -9.67 -16.12 12.05
CA GLU A 51 -9.07 -16.58 13.30
C GLU A 51 -7.58 -16.91 13.11
N GLN A 52 -6.74 -16.49 14.06
CA GLN A 52 -5.30 -16.79 14.11
C GLN A 52 -4.92 -17.37 15.47
N PRO A 53 -5.22 -18.66 15.74
CA PRO A 53 -4.85 -19.26 17.01
C PRO A 53 -3.33 -19.30 17.19
N LEU A 54 -2.87 -19.00 18.39
CA LEU A 54 -1.46 -19.10 18.76
C LEU A 54 -1.09 -20.55 19.08
N GLU A 55 0.17 -20.92 18.84
CA GLU A 55 0.72 -22.20 19.28
C GLU A 55 0.62 -22.31 20.81
N LYS A 56 0.33 -23.52 21.33
CA LYS A 56 0.33 -23.78 22.78
C LYS A 56 1.60 -24.52 23.19
N ILE A 57 2.32 -23.97 24.16
CA ILE A 57 3.54 -24.55 24.74
C ILE A 57 3.28 -24.84 26.21
N ASN A 58 3.33 -26.12 26.61
CA ASN A 58 3.07 -26.56 27.99
C ASN A 58 1.75 -26.02 28.58
N GLY A 59 0.69 -25.98 27.77
CA GLY A 59 -0.64 -25.49 28.18
C GLY A 59 -0.78 -23.97 28.24
N ARG A 60 0.24 -23.19 27.89
CA ARG A 60 0.20 -21.71 27.80
C ARG A 60 0.29 -21.25 26.35
N GLU A 61 -0.30 -20.10 26.04
CA GLU A 61 -0.18 -19.48 24.71
C GLU A 61 1.28 -19.06 24.45
N GLY A 62 1.81 -19.53 23.32
CA GLY A 62 3.08 -19.11 22.75
C GLY A 62 2.95 -17.77 22.03
N LYS A 63 3.96 -17.44 21.23
CA LYS A 63 4.01 -16.18 20.45
C LYS A 63 3.80 -16.38 18.95
N ASN A 64 3.90 -17.61 18.47
CA ASN A 64 3.79 -17.94 17.05
C ASN A 64 2.33 -18.23 16.71
N ILE A 65 1.92 -17.82 15.52
CA ILE A 65 0.63 -18.20 14.94
C ILE A 65 0.72 -19.66 14.52
N LYS A 66 -0.23 -20.49 14.96
CA LYS A 66 -0.28 -21.91 14.57
C LYS A 66 -0.74 -22.04 13.11
N GLU A 67 -1.81 -21.34 12.76
CA GLU A 67 -2.45 -21.32 11.45
C GLU A 67 -3.26 -20.02 11.31
N SER A 68 -3.58 -19.62 10.09
CA SER A 68 -4.47 -18.49 9.84
C SER A 68 -5.66 -18.94 9.00
N ARG A 69 -6.84 -18.91 9.61
CA ARG A 69 -8.10 -19.30 8.97
C ARG A 69 -8.70 -18.16 8.18
N PHE A 70 -9.41 -18.50 7.12
CA PHE A 70 -10.07 -17.53 6.28
C PHE A 70 -11.22 -16.87 7.05
N TYR A 71 -11.48 -15.60 6.76
CA TYR A 71 -12.57 -14.86 7.37
C TYR A 71 -13.93 -15.53 7.15
N GLN A 72 -14.62 -15.81 8.24
CA GLN A 72 -15.91 -16.49 8.25
C GLN A 72 -16.90 -15.73 9.14
N ARG A 73 -18.17 -15.69 8.73
CA ARG A 73 -19.28 -15.16 9.53
C ARG A 73 -20.47 -16.12 9.42
N ASN A 74 -21.01 -16.58 10.54
CA ASN A 74 -22.17 -17.48 10.58
C ASN A 74 -22.03 -18.73 9.69
N GLY A 75 -20.86 -19.39 9.71
CA GLY A 75 -20.64 -20.60 8.93
C GLY A 75 -20.28 -20.37 7.46
N LYS A 76 -20.38 -19.13 6.95
CA LYS A 76 -20.15 -18.76 5.55
C LYS A 76 -18.85 -17.97 5.38
N TYR A 77 -18.20 -18.14 4.23
CA TYR A 77 -16.95 -17.45 3.90
C TYR A 77 -17.22 -16.23 3.03
N PHE A 78 -16.51 -15.14 3.32
CA PHE A 78 -16.70 -13.88 2.60
C PHE A 78 -15.39 -13.15 2.39
N ILE A 79 -15.28 -12.46 1.26
CA ILE A 79 -14.41 -11.28 1.18
C ILE A 79 -15.25 -10.07 1.55
N PRO A 80 -14.94 -9.36 2.66
CA PRO A 80 -15.74 -8.23 3.10
C PRO A 80 -15.78 -7.12 2.03
N GLY A 81 -16.96 -6.54 1.80
CA GLY A 81 -17.12 -5.40 0.90
C GLY A 81 -16.25 -4.20 1.30
N SER A 82 -15.92 -4.07 2.59
CA SER A 82 -14.96 -3.09 3.11
C SER A 82 -13.53 -3.31 2.63
N SER A 83 -13.11 -4.56 2.42
CA SER A 83 -11.78 -4.90 1.88
C SER A 83 -11.70 -4.53 0.39
N ILE A 84 -12.75 -4.84 -0.37
CA ILE A 84 -12.88 -4.47 -1.79
C ILE A 84 -12.93 -2.94 -1.94
N ARG A 85 -13.74 -2.26 -1.10
CA ARG A 85 -13.79 -0.80 -1.01
C ARG A 85 -12.41 -0.21 -0.73
N GLY A 86 -11.64 -0.80 0.17
CA GLY A 86 -10.28 -0.34 0.47
C GLY A 86 -9.33 -0.42 -0.72
N VAL A 87 -9.45 -1.48 -1.54
CA VAL A 87 -8.68 -1.63 -2.79
C VAL A 87 -9.04 -0.54 -3.79
N LEU A 88 -10.34 -0.39 -4.11
CA LEU A 88 -10.81 0.60 -5.09
C LEU A 88 -10.56 2.03 -4.63
N ARG A 89 -10.81 2.33 -3.36
CA ARG A 89 -10.54 3.64 -2.76
C ARG A 89 -9.05 3.97 -2.83
N GLY A 90 -8.18 3.05 -2.42
CA GLY A 90 -6.73 3.28 -2.46
C GLY A 90 -6.21 3.51 -3.88
N PHE A 91 -6.73 2.76 -4.86
CA PHE A 91 -6.41 2.97 -6.28
C PHE A 91 -6.87 4.35 -6.77
N ILE A 92 -8.12 4.75 -6.52
CA ILE A 92 -8.66 6.05 -6.93
C ILE A 92 -7.94 7.20 -6.22
N GLU A 93 -7.65 7.09 -4.92
CA GLU A 93 -6.86 8.10 -4.18
C GLU A 93 -5.48 8.31 -4.78
N ALA A 94 -4.83 7.23 -5.25
CA ALA A 94 -3.54 7.32 -5.91
C ALA A 94 -3.67 7.91 -7.32
N ALA A 95 -4.59 7.36 -8.13
CA ALA A 95 -4.75 7.74 -9.53
C ALA A 95 -5.29 9.16 -9.73
N CYS A 96 -6.04 9.70 -8.75
CA CYS A 96 -6.72 10.99 -8.86
C CYS A 96 -6.23 12.03 -7.84
N ASN A 97 -5.04 11.84 -7.26
CA ASN A 97 -4.47 12.75 -6.27
C ASN A 97 -5.41 13.06 -5.08
N GLY A 98 -6.07 12.04 -4.52
CA GLY A 98 -7.02 12.20 -3.41
C GLY A 98 -6.35 12.38 -2.03
N TRP A 99 -7.13 12.60 -0.99
CA TRP A 99 -6.61 12.65 0.38
C TRP A 99 -6.03 11.30 0.82
N ALA A 100 -5.22 11.32 1.88
CA ALA A 100 -4.79 10.10 2.58
C ALA A 100 -5.85 9.71 3.62
N SER A 101 -6.82 8.87 3.23
CA SER A 101 -7.97 8.55 4.09
C SER A 101 -7.66 7.60 5.26
N GLN A 102 -6.61 6.80 5.15
CA GLN A 102 -6.11 5.96 6.23
C GLN A 102 -4.76 6.48 6.71
N LEU A 103 -4.78 7.15 7.86
CA LEU A 103 -3.59 7.64 8.54
C LEU A 103 -3.56 7.10 9.96
N THR A 104 -2.44 6.52 10.36
CA THR A 104 -2.13 6.31 11.77
C THR A 104 -1.47 7.60 12.26
N PRO A 105 -2.12 8.42 13.12
CA PRO A 105 -1.65 9.77 13.44
C PRO A 105 -0.32 9.79 14.19
N TYR A 106 -0.06 8.75 14.98
CA TYR A 106 1.18 8.54 15.71
C TYR A 106 1.38 7.04 15.98
N TYR A 107 2.63 6.66 16.26
CA TYR A 107 2.95 5.30 16.72
C TYR A 107 2.97 5.26 18.24
N GLU A 108 1.94 4.65 18.83
CA GLU A 108 1.83 4.46 20.29
C GLU A 108 2.90 3.46 20.79
N LYS A 109 3.58 3.78 21.90
CA LYS A 109 4.57 2.91 22.54
C LYS A 109 4.48 2.98 24.06
N GLU A 110 4.82 1.88 24.71
CA GLU A 110 5.01 1.80 26.16
C GLU A 110 6.19 2.68 26.62
N LYS A 111 6.01 3.41 27.73
CA LYS A 111 7.08 4.15 28.42
C LYS A 111 8.28 3.22 28.68
N GLU A 112 9.50 3.79 28.58
CA GLU A 112 10.80 3.14 28.88
C GLU A 112 11.45 2.25 27.79
N LYS A 113 10.87 2.11 26.58
CA LYS A 113 11.50 1.38 25.46
C LYS A 113 12.07 2.33 24.40
N HIS A 114 13.20 1.94 23.78
CA HIS A 114 13.82 2.70 22.69
C HIS A 114 12.83 3.02 21.54
N ALA A 115 12.45 4.29 21.44
CA ALA A 115 12.73 5.20 20.31
C ALA A 115 11.56 6.16 20.03
N ILE A 116 11.93 7.41 19.78
CA ILE A 116 11.10 8.58 19.44
C ILE A 116 10.22 8.28 18.22
N GLY A 117 8.90 8.43 18.36
CA GLY A 117 7.95 8.42 17.23
C GLY A 117 8.08 9.69 16.40
N PHE A 118 7.64 9.67 15.14
CA PHE A 118 7.58 10.87 14.30
C PHE A 118 6.13 11.31 14.11
N LYS A 119 5.95 12.61 13.92
CA LYS A 119 4.67 13.26 13.70
C LYS A 119 4.17 12.96 12.27
N VAL A 120 3.06 12.22 12.13
CA VAL A 120 2.48 11.93 10.80
C VAL A 120 1.65 13.12 10.31
N VAL A 121 0.90 13.72 11.22
CA VAL A 121 0.05 14.91 11.02
C VAL A 121 0.18 15.86 12.20
N ASP A 122 -0.15 17.13 11.99
CA ASP A 122 -0.18 18.14 13.04
C ASP A 122 -1.44 17.99 13.90
N SER A 123 -1.46 16.99 14.78
CA SER A 123 -2.51 16.79 15.79
C SER A 123 -2.00 17.11 17.20
N GLU A 124 -2.90 17.47 18.12
CA GLU A 124 -2.60 17.52 19.55
C GLU A 124 -2.17 16.13 20.03
N THR A 125 -0.92 16.01 20.46
CA THR A 125 -0.36 14.76 20.98
C THR A 125 -0.72 14.61 22.44
N ASP A 126 -1.14 13.42 22.83
CA ASP A 126 -1.24 13.05 24.24
C ASP A 126 0.13 13.24 24.92
N SER A 127 0.15 13.99 26.02
CA SER A 127 1.33 14.29 26.86
C SER A 127 2.08 13.04 27.36
N SER A 128 1.48 11.86 27.22
CA SER A 128 2.04 10.57 27.58
C SER A 128 3.03 9.98 26.54
N ILE A 129 3.11 10.53 25.32
CA ILE A 129 3.83 9.95 24.19
C ILE A 129 5.13 10.73 23.88
N ASP A 130 6.25 10.00 23.80
CA ASP A 130 7.59 10.55 23.51
C ASP A 130 7.79 10.77 21.99
N ILE A 131 7.18 11.84 21.45
CA ILE A 131 7.27 12.27 20.04
C ILE A 131 8.11 13.55 19.96
N ASP A 132 9.04 13.64 19.01
CA ASP A 132 9.75 14.90 18.73
C ASP A 132 8.81 15.87 17.99
N LEU A 133 8.16 16.75 18.74
CA LEU A 133 7.23 17.76 18.25
C LEU A 133 7.87 18.83 17.37
N ASN A 134 9.20 18.93 17.34
CA ASN A 134 9.93 19.90 16.53
C ASN A 134 10.17 19.41 15.08
N LEU A 135 9.80 18.17 14.76
CA LEU A 135 9.90 17.63 13.40
C LEU A 135 8.66 17.98 12.57
N PRO A 136 8.83 18.35 11.28
CA PRO A 136 7.71 18.60 10.38
C PRO A 136 6.88 17.32 10.16
N SER A 137 5.59 17.48 9.92
CA SER A 137 4.69 16.36 9.61
C SER A 137 5.17 15.55 8.41
N ALA A 138 5.12 14.22 8.52
CA ALA A 138 5.55 13.32 7.45
C ALA A 138 4.64 13.38 6.20
N ILE A 139 3.40 13.84 6.37
CA ILE A 139 2.50 14.18 5.27
C ILE A 139 2.25 15.69 5.29
N ASN A 140 2.24 16.30 4.12
CA ASN A 140 1.74 17.66 3.97
C ASN A 140 0.28 17.72 4.43
N GLN A 141 -0.03 18.60 5.39
CA GLN A 141 -1.37 18.74 5.98
C GLN A 141 -2.48 18.86 4.93
N LYS A 142 -2.19 19.37 3.72
CA LYS A 142 -3.17 19.46 2.63
C LYS A 142 -3.76 18.09 2.25
N PHE A 143 -3.00 17.00 2.40
CA PHE A 143 -3.47 15.63 2.14
C PHE A 143 -4.19 14.99 3.33
N THR A 144 -4.25 15.68 4.46
CA THR A 144 -5.06 15.27 5.60
C THR A 144 -6.48 15.79 5.40
N VAL A 145 -7.45 14.95 5.75
CA VAL A 145 -8.84 15.33 5.55
C VAL A 145 -9.19 16.46 6.51
N PRO A 146 -9.65 17.63 6.01
CA PRO A 146 -9.95 18.77 6.85
C PRO A 146 -11.20 18.51 7.71
N SER A 147 -11.29 19.23 8.83
CA SER A 147 -12.49 19.23 9.68
C SER A 147 -13.71 19.92 9.02
N SER A 148 -13.47 20.73 7.97
CA SER A 148 -14.49 21.39 7.16
C SER A 148 -14.30 21.11 5.67
N ALA A 149 -15.39 20.85 4.96
CA ALA A 149 -15.43 20.59 3.52
C ALA A 149 -15.59 21.88 2.68
N GLU A 150 -15.46 23.07 3.27
CA GLU A 150 -15.63 24.36 2.58
C GLU A 150 -14.73 24.54 1.36
N LYS A 151 -13.53 23.94 1.39
CA LYS A 151 -12.57 23.98 0.27
C LYS A 151 -12.84 22.90 -0.80
N GLY A 152 -13.96 22.19 -0.71
CA GLY A 152 -14.27 21.03 -1.53
C GLY A 152 -13.79 19.71 -0.92
N ILE A 153 -14.09 18.63 -1.62
CA ILE A 153 -13.71 17.26 -1.25
C ILE A 153 -12.99 16.57 -2.39
N ASP A 154 -12.12 15.63 -2.05
CA ASP A 154 -11.48 14.77 -3.05
C ASP A 154 -12.48 13.76 -3.64
N LEU A 155 -12.14 13.25 -4.83
CA LEU A 155 -13.00 12.34 -5.58
C LEU A 155 -13.29 11.02 -4.87
N ALA A 156 -12.29 10.42 -4.22
CA ALA A 156 -12.49 9.18 -3.47
C ALA A 156 -13.43 9.41 -2.28
N THR A 157 -13.32 10.56 -1.60
CA THR A 157 -14.26 10.95 -0.54
C THR A 157 -15.66 11.20 -1.08
N PHE A 158 -15.80 11.83 -2.25
CA PHE A 158 -17.10 12.02 -2.91
C PHE A 158 -17.80 10.68 -3.21
N LEU A 159 -17.05 9.69 -3.71
CA LEU A 159 -17.58 8.37 -4.08
C LEU A 159 -17.87 7.48 -2.87
N PHE A 160 -16.89 7.35 -1.98
CA PHE A 160 -16.92 6.37 -0.89
C PHE A 160 -17.37 6.96 0.45
N GLY A 161 -17.62 8.27 0.54
CA GLY A 161 -17.94 8.94 1.79
C GLY A 161 -16.75 9.06 2.74
N TYR A 162 -16.95 9.76 3.86
CA TYR A 162 -15.94 9.98 4.88
C TYR A 162 -16.57 10.36 6.21
N ILE A 163 -15.90 10.02 7.32
CA ILE A 163 -16.27 10.43 8.67
C ILE A 163 -15.13 11.30 9.20
N PRO A 164 -15.38 12.59 9.48
CA PRO A 164 -14.40 13.47 10.12
C PRO A 164 -13.83 12.89 11.41
N SER A 165 -12.53 13.10 11.63
CA SER A 165 -11.88 12.86 12.91
C SER A 165 -12.64 13.58 14.03
N LYS A 166 -12.76 12.97 15.22
CA LYS A 166 -13.41 13.57 16.40
C LYS A 166 -12.85 14.97 16.69
N PRO A 167 -13.65 15.96 17.14
CA PRO A 167 -13.14 17.28 17.47
C PRO A 167 -12.48 17.20 18.85
N LEU A 168 -11.74 18.23 19.22
CA LEU A 168 -11.23 18.41 20.58
C LEU A 168 -12.37 18.62 21.60
N GLU A 169 -13.56 19.05 21.15
CA GLU A 169 -14.71 19.35 22.00
C GLU A 169 -15.83 18.32 21.87
N LYS A 170 -16.31 17.80 23.01
CA LYS A 170 -17.24 16.65 23.10
C LYS A 170 -18.67 16.88 22.56
N ASN A 171 -19.05 18.09 22.16
CA ASN A 171 -20.45 18.46 21.90
C ASN A 171 -20.74 19.01 20.49
N GLN A 172 -19.82 18.92 19.54
CA GLN A 172 -20.09 19.33 18.15
C GLN A 172 -20.53 18.14 17.30
N PHE A 173 -21.69 18.27 16.63
CA PHE A 173 -22.21 17.29 15.68
C PHE A 173 -21.34 17.30 14.41
N HIS A 174 -20.86 16.14 13.97
CA HIS A 174 -20.09 16.05 12.73
C HIS A 174 -20.99 15.84 11.51
N PRO A 175 -20.81 16.60 10.43
CA PRO A 175 -21.33 16.18 9.13
C PRO A 175 -20.48 15.00 8.63
N ALA A 176 -20.99 13.78 8.81
CA ALA A 176 -20.47 12.61 8.12
C ALA A 176 -20.97 12.60 6.67
N TRP A 177 -20.08 12.34 5.72
CA TRP A 177 -20.42 12.26 4.32
C TRP A 177 -20.82 10.84 3.96
N LYS A 178 -22.10 10.67 3.61
CA LYS A 178 -22.64 9.37 3.19
C LYS A 178 -21.96 8.92 1.88
N SER A 179 -21.58 7.64 1.84
CA SER A 179 -21.08 7.01 0.62
C SER A 179 -22.13 6.99 -0.49
N ARG A 180 -21.71 7.24 -1.73
CA ARG A 180 -22.52 7.04 -2.95
C ARG A 180 -22.38 5.62 -3.50
N ILE A 181 -21.39 4.89 -3.01
CA ILE A 181 -21.09 3.50 -3.38
C ILE A 181 -21.32 2.58 -2.18
N ILE A 182 -21.99 1.47 -2.40
CA ILE A 182 -22.07 0.35 -1.45
C ILE A 182 -21.51 -0.87 -2.17
N ILE A 183 -20.67 -1.64 -1.48
CA ILE A 183 -20.09 -2.87 -2.01
C ILE A 183 -20.52 -4.00 -1.09
N ASP A 184 -21.16 -5.01 -1.66
CA ASP A 184 -21.62 -6.18 -0.91
C ASP A 184 -20.45 -7.09 -0.54
N ASP A 185 -20.66 -7.91 0.50
CA ASP A 185 -19.71 -8.96 0.85
C ASP A 185 -19.74 -10.04 -0.25
N ALA A 186 -18.57 -10.42 -0.76
CA ALA A 186 -18.46 -11.50 -1.75
C ALA A 186 -18.53 -12.86 -1.04
N GLU A 187 -19.72 -13.45 -0.96
CA GLU A 187 -19.95 -14.78 -0.37
C GLU A 187 -19.49 -15.89 -1.31
N PHE A 188 -18.88 -16.95 -0.76
CA PHE A 188 -18.48 -18.12 -1.56
C PHE A 188 -18.47 -19.42 -0.74
N ASN A 189 -18.35 -20.56 -1.45
CA ASN A 189 -18.36 -21.88 -0.85
C ASN A 189 -16.98 -22.26 -0.29
N GLY A 190 -16.93 -22.88 0.90
CA GLY A 190 -15.69 -23.36 1.51
C GLY A 190 -14.91 -24.39 0.68
N SER A 191 -15.52 -25.08 -0.29
CA SER A 191 -14.82 -25.95 -1.24
C SER A 191 -13.82 -25.22 -2.15
N MET A 192 -13.94 -23.89 -2.25
CA MET A 192 -13.00 -23.02 -2.95
C MET A 192 -11.76 -22.67 -2.10
N LEU A 193 -11.73 -23.04 -0.82
CA LEU A 193 -10.57 -22.82 0.06
C LEU A 193 -9.54 -23.94 -0.04
N SER A 194 -8.28 -23.60 0.21
CA SER A 194 -7.21 -24.56 0.48
C SER A 194 -7.34 -25.09 1.90
N SER A 195 -7.15 -26.40 2.11
CA SER A 195 -7.15 -26.97 3.46
C SER A 195 -5.80 -26.75 4.16
N VAL A 196 -5.83 -26.31 5.41
CA VAL A 196 -4.63 -26.14 6.26
C VAL A 196 -3.94 -27.46 6.62
N GLU A 197 -4.64 -28.59 6.49
CA GLU A 197 -4.13 -29.92 6.80
C GLU A 197 -3.32 -30.52 5.65
N ARG A 198 -3.47 -29.98 4.43
CA ARG A 198 -2.73 -30.49 3.26
C ARG A 198 -1.32 -29.92 3.21
N GLU A 199 -0.38 -30.73 2.72
CA GLU A 199 1.02 -30.35 2.62
C GLU A 199 1.26 -29.19 1.63
N ASP A 200 0.44 -29.12 0.58
CA ASP A 200 0.46 -28.09 -0.47
C ASP A 200 -0.26 -26.79 -0.07
N CYS A 201 -0.75 -26.69 1.17
CA CYS A 201 -1.38 -25.48 1.69
C CYS A 201 -0.43 -24.27 1.58
N PRO A 202 -0.90 -23.10 1.11
CA PRO A 202 -0.15 -21.85 1.16
C PRO A 202 0.42 -21.59 2.55
N LYS A 203 1.68 -21.14 2.61
CA LYS A 203 2.36 -20.81 3.88
C LYS A 203 2.91 -19.40 3.83
N VAL A 204 3.10 -18.79 4.99
CA VAL A 204 3.74 -17.49 5.10
C VAL A 204 4.86 -17.53 6.15
N PRO A 205 6.04 -16.94 5.84
CA PRO A 205 7.11 -16.79 6.81
C PRO A 205 6.76 -15.69 7.80
N ASP A 206 7.12 -15.91 9.05
CA ASP A 206 7.08 -14.90 10.09
C ASP A 206 8.22 -15.06 11.11
N LEU A 207 8.46 -14.03 11.91
CA LEU A 207 9.56 -13.98 12.88
C LEU A 207 9.30 -14.90 14.07
N HIS A 208 10.17 -15.89 14.26
CA HIS A 208 10.02 -16.88 15.31
C HIS A 208 10.12 -16.27 16.71
N ASN A 209 9.14 -16.55 17.57
CA ASN A 209 9.04 -16.11 18.97
C ASN A 209 9.13 -14.59 19.19
N GLN A 210 8.76 -13.80 18.18
CA GLN A 210 8.74 -12.33 18.26
C GLN A 210 7.31 -11.81 18.46
N LYS A 211 7.18 -10.67 19.16
CA LYS A 211 5.91 -9.92 19.24
C LYS A 211 5.59 -9.14 17.96
N ALA A 212 6.58 -8.98 17.08
CA ALA A 212 6.43 -8.24 15.83
C ALA A 212 6.36 -9.22 14.68
N PHE A 213 5.44 -8.97 13.75
CA PHE A 213 5.28 -9.78 12.56
C PHE A 213 6.04 -9.19 11.37
N MET A 214 6.52 -10.06 10.48
CA MET A 214 7.31 -9.67 9.31
C MET A 214 6.45 -8.89 8.30
N GLY A 215 6.85 -7.65 8.02
CA GLY A 215 6.13 -6.76 7.11
C GLY A 215 4.96 -6.01 7.73
N GLY A 216 4.84 -6.00 9.06
CA GLY A 216 3.78 -5.27 9.74
C GLY A 216 3.84 -3.75 9.62
N PRO A 217 2.69 -3.07 9.84
CA PRO A 217 2.52 -1.63 9.70
C PRO A 217 3.17 -0.85 10.85
N HIS A 218 4.05 -1.48 11.64
CA HIS A 218 4.79 -0.86 12.72
C HIS A 218 6.19 -0.46 12.23
N PRO A 219 6.34 0.66 11.50
CA PRO A 219 7.64 1.22 11.26
C PRO A 219 8.31 1.46 12.62
N ARG A 220 9.42 0.76 12.83
CA ARG A 220 10.34 1.10 13.91
C ARG A 220 11.11 2.36 13.52
N ALA A 221 11.83 2.99 14.44
CA ALA A 221 12.65 4.20 14.23
C ALA A 221 13.75 4.10 13.13
N THR A 222 13.79 2.98 12.41
CA THR A 222 14.69 2.63 11.31
C THR A 222 13.90 2.32 10.03
N SER A 223 12.70 2.89 9.85
CA SER A 223 11.80 2.57 8.72
C SER A 223 11.87 3.61 7.60
N TRP A 224 13.10 3.94 7.21
CA TRP A 224 13.46 4.77 6.07
C TRP A 224 12.81 4.32 4.75
N TRP A 225 12.38 3.05 4.64
CA TRP A 225 11.66 2.54 3.48
C TRP A 225 10.39 3.33 3.15
N TYR A 226 9.74 3.94 4.15
CA TYR A 226 8.52 4.73 3.95
C TYR A 226 8.79 6.21 3.71
N GLN A 227 10.01 6.68 3.98
CA GLN A 227 10.32 8.11 4.07
C GLN A 227 11.46 8.54 3.14
N PHE A 228 11.44 9.80 2.74
CA PHE A 228 12.62 10.44 2.20
C PHE A 228 13.62 10.66 3.33
N PRO A 229 14.86 10.15 3.22
CA PRO A 229 15.86 10.35 4.26
C PRO A 229 16.22 11.84 4.36
N LYS A 230 16.21 12.40 5.57
CA LYS A 230 16.60 13.79 5.84
C LYS A 230 17.91 13.86 6.60
N GLU A 231 18.00 13.18 7.72
CA GLU A 231 19.18 13.22 8.60
C GLU A 231 19.34 11.92 9.40
N ILE A 232 20.56 11.70 9.89
CA ILE A 232 20.89 10.61 10.82
C ILE A 232 21.31 11.24 12.14
N ARG A 233 20.60 10.92 13.23
CA ARG A 233 20.94 11.40 14.58
C ARG A 233 21.35 10.25 15.48
N LYS A 234 22.29 10.49 16.38
CA LYS A 234 22.66 9.53 17.42
C LYS A 234 21.89 9.86 18.70
N ASP A 235 21.21 8.88 19.30
CA ASP A 235 20.47 9.11 20.54
C ASP A 235 21.36 9.08 21.79
N GLN A 236 20.75 9.43 22.94
CA GLN A 236 21.43 9.45 24.24
C GLN A 236 22.03 8.09 24.68
N TYR A 237 21.60 6.99 24.04
CA TYR A 237 22.08 5.64 24.29
C TYR A 237 23.09 5.17 23.22
N GLY A 238 23.46 6.05 22.29
CA GLY A 238 24.44 5.78 21.25
C GLY A 238 23.91 5.05 20.02
N ALA A 239 22.59 4.88 19.87
CA ALA A 239 21.98 4.28 18.69
C ALA A 239 21.79 5.30 17.57
N TYR A 240 22.06 4.91 16.31
CA TYR A 240 21.76 5.73 15.13
C TYR A 240 20.26 5.66 14.80
N LYS A 241 19.65 6.82 14.58
CA LYS A 241 18.26 7.04 14.21
C LYS A 241 18.21 7.74 12.86
N PHE A 242 17.33 7.27 11.99
CA PHE A 242 17.05 7.90 10.71
C PHE A 242 15.82 8.78 10.87
N ILE A 243 15.91 10.02 10.43
CA ILE A 243 14.81 10.97 10.44
C ILE A 243 14.42 11.22 9.00
N GLY A 244 13.14 11.05 8.71
CA GLY A 244 12.56 11.35 7.40
C GLY A 244 12.16 12.82 7.26
N SER A 245 12.14 13.33 6.03
CA SER A 245 11.57 14.65 5.70
C SER A 245 10.09 14.57 5.31
N GLY A 246 9.61 13.38 4.94
CA GLY A 246 8.23 13.14 4.50
C GLY A 246 8.06 11.69 4.03
N PHE A 247 6.82 11.24 3.84
CA PHE A 247 6.55 9.94 3.23
C PHE A 247 6.81 9.96 1.72
N ARG A 248 7.23 8.79 1.21
CA ARG A 248 7.49 8.57 -0.23
C ARG A 248 6.22 8.55 -1.08
N GLY A 249 5.06 8.30 -0.48
CA GLY A 249 3.80 8.22 -1.20
C GLY A 249 2.85 7.17 -0.64
N ARG A 250 1.88 6.76 -1.45
CA ARG A 250 0.92 5.68 -1.18
C ARG A 250 1.56 4.34 -1.52
N LYS A 251 1.61 3.44 -0.56
CA LYS A 251 2.28 2.13 -0.70
C LYS A 251 1.43 1.14 -1.51
N PHE A 252 2.01 0.58 -2.55
CA PHE A 252 1.45 -0.54 -3.31
C PHE A 252 2.45 -1.69 -3.39
N TYR A 253 1.95 -2.93 -3.37
CA TYR A 253 2.79 -4.13 -3.42
C TYR A 253 2.91 -4.66 -4.84
N PHE A 254 4.09 -5.13 -5.22
CA PHE A 254 4.31 -5.77 -6.51
C PHE A 254 3.59 -7.12 -6.61
N HIS A 255 3.29 -7.53 -7.85
CA HIS A 255 2.93 -8.92 -8.16
C HIS A 255 4.19 -9.78 -8.26
N GLN A 256 4.14 -10.99 -7.69
CA GLN A 256 5.21 -11.98 -7.77
C GLN A 256 4.69 -13.39 -7.46
N ASN A 257 5.47 -14.42 -7.80
CA ASN A 257 5.11 -15.81 -7.49
C ASN A 257 5.20 -16.07 -5.98
N PRO A 258 4.11 -16.45 -5.29
CA PRO A 258 4.20 -16.79 -3.89
C PRO A 258 5.07 -18.02 -3.63
N ALA A 259 4.97 -19.08 -4.43
CA ALA A 259 5.80 -20.27 -4.26
C ALA A 259 7.30 -19.95 -4.40
N ASN A 260 7.72 -19.18 -5.42
CA ASN A 260 9.14 -18.79 -5.56
C ASN A 260 9.60 -17.89 -4.41
N CYS A 261 8.75 -16.95 -3.99
CA CYS A 261 9.05 -16.04 -2.87
C CYS A 261 9.22 -16.83 -1.56
N ILE A 262 8.28 -17.73 -1.24
CA ILE A 262 8.33 -18.58 -0.05
C ILE A 262 9.54 -19.52 -0.11
N ASN A 263 9.80 -20.15 -1.27
CA ASN A 263 10.95 -21.01 -1.46
C ASN A 263 12.27 -20.25 -1.23
N TYR A 264 12.36 -18.98 -1.66
CA TYR A 264 13.51 -18.14 -1.34
C TYR A 264 13.71 -18.01 0.17
N TYR A 265 12.67 -17.65 0.93
CA TYR A 265 12.78 -17.53 2.40
C TYR A 265 13.11 -18.86 3.09
N ALA A 266 12.59 -19.98 2.58
CA ALA A 266 12.81 -21.31 3.15
C ALA A 266 14.23 -21.85 2.91
N THR A 267 14.79 -21.61 1.72
CA THR A 267 16.05 -22.23 1.29
C THR A 267 17.27 -21.36 1.52
N THR A 268 17.12 -20.03 1.54
CA THR A 268 18.26 -19.12 1.66
C THR A 268 18.92 -19.20 3.03
N GLN A 269 20.25 -19.39 3.04
CA GLN A 269 21.05 -19.43 4.28
C GLN A 269 20.95 -18.14 5.11
N LYS A 270 20.59 -17.01 4.48
CA LYS A 270 20.40 -15.73 5.16
C LYS A 270 19.42 -15.87 6.32
N TRP A 271 18.25 -16.46 6.09
CA TRP A 271 17.15 -16.50 7.06
C TRP A 271 17.14 -17.76 7.96
N GLN A 272 18.18 -18.60 7.92
CA GLN A 272 18.13 -19.93 8.55
C GLN A 272 18.28 -19.93 10.08
N ARG A 273 19.29 -19.25 10.65
CA ARG A 273 19.56 -19.32 12.11
C ARG A 273 19.98 -18.00 12.72
N ASN A 274 19.53 -17.73 13.95
CA ASN A 274 19.99 -16.61 14.77
C ASN A 274 21.34 -16.95 15.45
N SER A 275 21.93 -15.98 16.17
CA SER A 275 23.20 -16.17 16.89
C SER A 275 23.16 -17.26 17.98
N LYS A 276 21.96 -17.67 18.40
CA LYS A 276 21.72 -18.74 19.39
C LYS A 276 21.46 -20.10 18.73
N GLY A 277 21.52 -20.19 17.39
CA GLY A 277 21.26 -21.41 16.64
C GLY A 277 19.79 -21.73 16.40
N GLU A 278 18.86 -20.86 16.81
CA GLU A 278 17.41 -21.04 16.60
C GLU A 278 16.99 -20.56 15.21
N HIS A 279 15.91 -21.13 14.65
CA HIS A 279 15.35 -20.67 13.38
C HIS A 279 14.86 -19.22 13.47
N LYS A 280 15.28 -18.35 12.54
CA LYS A 280 14.82 -16.94 12.52
C LYS A 280 13.38 -16.80 12.05
N LEU A 281 12.99 -17.66 11.10
CA LEU A 281 11.66 -17.72 10.54
C LEU A 281 10.99 -19.04 10.92
N TYR A 282 9.70 -18.96 11.15
CA TYR A 282 8.80 -20.10 11.10
C TYR A 282 7.76 -19.86 10.00
N PHE A 283 7.12 -20.93 9.55
CA PHE A 283 6.11 -20.88 8.49
C PHE A 283 4.83 -21.49 9.02
N PHE A 284 3.73 -20.75 8.90
CA PHE A 284 2.41 -21.25 9.27
C PHE A 284 1.49 -21.27 8.04
N PRO A 285 0.53 -22.22 7.99
CA PRO A 285 -0.40 -22.35 6.88
C PRO A 285 -1.42 -21.19 6.87
N LEU A 286 -1.78 -20.78 5.67
CA LEU A 286 -2.84 -19.82 5.35
C LEU A 286 -3.97 -20.56 4.63
N GLU A 287 -5.16 -20.56 5.21
CA GLU A 287 -6.36 -20.98 4.49
C GLU A 287 -6.71 -19.93 3.44
N CYS A 288 -6.52 -20.21 2.16
CA CYS A 288 -6.71 -19.25 1.08
C CYS A 288 -7.85 -19.65 0.15
N LEU A 289 -8.54 -18.66 -0.43
CA LEU A 289 -9.24 -18.87 -1.70
C LEU A 289 -8.21 -19.33 -2.74
N LYS A 290 -8.44 -20.50 -3.33
CA LYS A 290 -7.51 -21.13 -4.27
C LYS A 290 -7.29 -20.25 -5.51
N GLN A 291 -6.09 -20.32 -6.06
CA GLN A 291 -5.80 -19.70 -7.34
C GLN A 291 -6.70 -20.30 -8.43
N GLY A 292 -7.23 -19.43 -9.31
CA GLY A 292 -8.12 -19.79 -10.41
C GLY A 292 -9.60 -19.73 -10.06
N GLU A 293 -9.97 -19.72 -8.77
CA GLU A 293 -11.36 -19.57 -8.35
C GLU A 293 -11.85 -18.14 -8.61
N SER A 294 -13.12 -18.03 -9.03
CA SER A 294 -13.82 -16.76 -9.24
C SER A 294 -15.00 -16.65 -8.27
N ILE A 295 -15.20 -15.47 -7.71
CA ILE A 295 -16.34 -15.13 -6.85
C ILE A 295 -16.96 -13.83 -7.32
N SER A 296 -18.25 -13.61 -7.07
CA SER A 296 -18.93 -12.38 -7.51
C SER A 296 -19.35 -11.50 -6.35
N PHE A 297 -19.41 -10.19 -6.61
CA PHE A 297 -19.99 -9.21 -5.70
C PHE A 297 -20.69 -8.11 -6.49
N ASP A 298 -21.63 -7.44 -5.83
CA ASP A 298 -22.35 -6.30 -6.39
C ASP A 298 -21.81 -4.99 -5.80
N LEU A 299 -21.66 -4.00 -6.68
CA LEU A 299 -21.40 -2.61 -6.34
C LEU A 299 -22.65 -1.80 -6.68
N LEU A 300 -23.32 -1.27 -5.66
CA LEU A 300 -24.46 -0.38 -5.81
C LEU A 300 -24.00 1.06 -5.82
N PHE A 301 -24.49 1.86 -6.76
CA PHE A 301 -24.16 3.29 -6.85
C PHE A 301 -25.42 4.16 -6.90
N ASN A 302 -25.34 5.34 -6.28
CA ASN A 302 -26.49 6.25 -6.20
C ASN A 302 -26.10 7.70 -6.55
N GLY A 303 -26.69 8.21 -7.63
CA GLY A 303 -26.53 9.58 -8.09
C GLY A 303 -25.07 9.92 -8.38
N ILE A 304 -24.38 9.04 -9.12
CA ILE A 304 -23.00 9.26 -9.58
C ILE A 304 -23.03 9.81 -11.01
N PRO A 305 -22.40 10.96 -11.27
CA PRO A 305 -22.25 11.50 -12.63
C PRO A 305 -21.56 10.52 -13.58
N GLU A 306 -21.97 10.52 -14.85
CA GLU A 306 -21.54 9.53 -15.85
C GLU A 306 -20.01 9.45 -16.02
N GLU A 307 -19.30 10.58 -16.02
CA GLU A 307 -17.83 10.56 -16.12
C GLU A 307 -17.18 9.89 -14.89
N LEU A 308 -17.71 10.15 -13.69
CA LEU A 308 -17.20 9.53 -12.46
C LEU A 308 -17.55 8.03 -12.38
N LEU A 309 -18.65 7.62 -13.04
CA LEU A 309 -18.97 6.22 -13.22
C LEU A 309 -18.00 5.54 -14.19
N SER A 310 -17.62 6.19 -15.30
CA SER A 310 -16.58 5.68 -16.21
C SER A 310 -15.25 5.50 -15.49
N LEU A 311 -14.86 6.44 -14.62
CA LEU A 311 -13.67 6.30 -13.77
C LEU A 311 -13.77 5.10 -12.84
N LEU A 312 -14.95 4.84 -12.25
CA LEU A 312 -15.15 3.69 -11.36
C LEU A 312 -15.03 2.37 -12.13
N CYS A 313 -15.61 2.30 -13.34
CA CYS A 313 -15.42 1.16 -14.25
C CYS A 313 -13.96 0.96 -14.62
N PHE A 314 -13.23 2.04 -14.90
CA PHE A 314 -11.78 2.00 -15.10
C PHE A 314 -11.04 1.51 -13.84
N ALA A 315 -11.41 1.95 -12.64
CA ALA A 315 -10.76 1.49 -11.41
C ALA A 315 -11.00 -0.01 -11.14
N LEU A 316 -12.14 -0.56 -11.57
CA LEU A 316 -12.41 -2.00 -11.56
C LEU A 316 -11.54 -2.74 -12.60
N GLU A 317 -11.53 -2.26 -13.84
CA GLU A 317 -10.79 -2.83 -14.98
C GLU A 317 -9.67 -1.88 -15.48
N PRO A 318 -8.59 -1.63 -14.71
CA PRO A 318 -7.62 -0.57 -15.02
C PRO A 318 -6.73 -0.83 -16.25
N GLY A 319 -6.83 -2.03 -16.82
CA GLY A 319 -6.18 -2.39 -18.08
C GLY A 319 -5.79 -3.86 -18.13
N LYS A 320 -5.45 -4.33 -19.34
CA LYS A 320 -5.20 -5.76 -19.61
C LYS A 320 -4.14 -6.39 -18.72
N ASN A 321 -3.13 -5.65 -18.28
CA ASN A 321 -2.05 -6.16 -17.42
C ASN A 321 -1.98 -5.50 -16.03
N ILE A 322 -2.92 -4.64 -15.65
CA ILE A 322 -2.98 -4.08 -14.29
C ILE A 322 -3.88 -4.98 -13.45
N ARG A 323 -3.40 -5.42 -12.29
CA ARG A 323 -4.19 -6.23 -11.36
C ARG A 323 -4.19 -5.62 -9.97
N HIS A 324 -5.22 -5.94 -9.20
CA HIS A 324 -5.34 -5.47 -7.83
C HIS A 324 -4.69 -6.44 -6.85
N LYS A 325 -4.34 -5.96 -5.65
CA LYS A 325 -3.93 -6.82 -4.54
C LYS A 325 -4.83 -6.62 -3.32
N ILE A 326 -5.40 -7.71 -2.81
CA ILE A 326 -6.32 -7.73 -1.67
C ILE A 326 -5.84 -8.71 -0.58
N GLY A 327 -6.25 -8.48 0.65
CA GLY A 327 -6.00 -9.40 1.76
C GLY A 327 -4.59 -9.37 2.35
N TYR A 328 -4.25 -10.45 3.04
CA TYR A 328 -3.02 -10.65 3.79
C TYR A 328 -1.92 -11.29 2.94
N GLY A 329 -0.66 -11.15 3.36
CA GLY A 329 0.47 -11.76 2.67
C GLY A 329 0.86 -11.10 1.33
N LYS A 330 0.35 -9.90 1.00
CA LYS A 330 0.65 -9.18 -0.26
C LYS A 330 2.14 -9.08 -0.57
N ALA A 331 2.95 -8.85 0.47
CA ALA A 331 4.41 -8.75 0.36
C ALA A 331 5.08 -10.04 -0.14
N TYR A 332 4.41 -11.18 -0.02
CA TYR A 332 4.90 -12.49 -0.43
C TYR A 332 4.28 -12.97 -1.73
N GLY A 333 3.56 -12.10 -2.45
CA GLY A 333 2.94 -12.44 -3.74
C GLY A 333 1.46 -12.79 -3.68
N TYR A 334 0.94 -13.17 -2.50
CA TYR A 334 -0.48 -13.48 -2.30
C TYR A 334 -1.42 -12.32 -2.63
N GLY A 335 -2.69 -12.66 -2.86
CA GLY A 335 -3.77 -11.67 -2.95
C GLY A 335 -3.88 -10.94 -4.29
N SER A 336 -3.15 -11.34 -5.34
CA SER A 336 -3.34 -10.81 -6.69
C SER A 336 -4.70 -11.24 -7.25
N VAL A 337 -5.50 -10.28 -7.69
CA VAL A 337 -6.87 -10.51 -8.20
C VAL A 337 -7.14 -9.72 -9.47
N GLU A 338 -8.00 -10.27 -10.31
CA GLU A 338 -8.59 -9.61 -11.48
C GLU A 338 -10.05 -9.32 -11.17
N PHE A 339 -10.49 -8.08 -11.40
CA PHE A 339 -11.90 -7.75 -11.42
C PHE A 339 -12.36 -7.67 -12.87
N SER A 340 -13.54 -8.22 -13.13
CA SER A 340 -14.19 -8.21 -14.44
C SER A 340 -15.64 -7.78 -14.26
N ILE A 341 -16.04 -6.72 -14.95
CA ILE A 341 -17.42 -6.23 -14.96
C ILE A 341 -18.25 -7.22 -15.78
N VAL A 342 -19.15 -7.93 -15.11
CA VAL A 342 -20.06 -8.89 -15.73
C VAL A 342 -21.34 -8.20 -16.18
N LYS A 343 -21.82 -7.24 -15.38
CA LYS A 343 -23.08 -6.55 -15.62
C LYS A 343 -23.04 -5.11 -15.15
N VAL A 344 -23.65 -4.20 -15.91
CA VAL A 344 -23.99 -2.85 -15.45
C VAL A 344 -25.47 -2.63 -15.66
N GLU A 345 -26.16 -2.14 -14.64
CA GLU A 345 -27.60 -1.88 -14.70
C GLU A 345 -27.92 -0.48 -14.14
N TYR A 346 -28.78 0.25 -14.83
CA TYR A 346 -29.25 1.58 -14.43
C TYR A 346 -30.71 1.57 -14.00
N LYS A 347 -31.03 2.35 -12.97
CA LYS A 347 -32.41 2.66 -12.62
C LYS A 347 -33.01 3.61 -13.65
N SER A 348 -34.12 3.22 -14.26
CA SER A 348 -34.84 4.08 -15.19
C SER A 348 -35.54 5.24 -14.46
N LYS A 349 -35.59 6.43 -15.06
CA LYS A 349 -36.29 7.58 -14.48
C LYS A 349 -37.77 7.22 -14.22
N GLY A 350 -38.21 7.33 -12.97
CA GLY A 350 -39.61 7.10 -12.57
C GLY A 350 -40.04 5.64 -12.44
N LEU A 351 -39.13 4.67 -12.60
CA LEU A 351 -39.41 3.25 -12.46
C LEU A 351 -38.46 2.62 -11.43
N GLU A 352 -38.92 1.57 -10.74
CA GLU A 352 -38.06 0.77 -9.85
C GLU A 352 -37.17 -0.23 -10.61
N GLU A 353 -37.49 -0.49 -11.88
CA GLU A 353 -36.80 -1.48 -12.70
C GLU A 353 -35.39 -1.02 -13.13
N LEU A 354 -34.44 -1.95 -13.01
CA LEU A 354 -33.07 -1.83 -13.48
C LEU A 354 -32.97 -2.29 -14.94
N LYS A 355 -32.39 -1.47 -15.80
CA LYS A 355 -32.11 -1.80 -17.20
C LYS A 355 -30.63 -2.03 -17.40
N GLU A 356 -30.30 -3.14 -18.03
CA GLU A 356 -28.94 -3.50 -18.38
C GLU A 356 -28.36 -2.54 -19.42
N ALA A 357 -27.14 -2.10 -19.20
CA ALA A 357 -26.37 -1.27 -20.10
C ALA A 357 -25.49 -2.12 -21.01
N ALA A 358 -25.19 -1.62 -22.21
CA ALA A 358 -24.25 -2.26 -23.12
C ALA A 358 -22.81 -2.09 -22.60
N ILE A 359 -22.30 -3.10 -21.89
CA ILE A 359 -20.98 -3.05 -21.26
C ILE A 359 -19.86 -2.84 -22.29
N ASP A 360 -20.01 -3.43 -23.48
CA ASP A 360 -19.04 -3.26 -24.56
C ASP A 360 -18.95 -1.81 -25.05
N GLU A 361 -20.07 -1.07 -25.06
CA GLU A 361 -20.09 0.36 -25.36
C GLU A 361 -19.40 1.17 -24.27
N ILE A 362 -19.60 0.81 -22.99
CA ILE A 362 -18.91 1.45 -21.85
C ILE A 362 -17.40 1.24 -21.97
N ARG A 363 -16.95 0.00 -22.24
CA ARG A 363 -15.54 -0.33 -22.42
C ARG A 363 -14.93 0.38 -23.62
N ALA A 364 -15.65 0.42 -24.75
CA ALA A 364 -15.21 1.14 -25.94
C ALA A 364 -15.04 2.64 -25.67
N SER A 365 -16.02 3.28 -25.01
CA SER A 365 -15.98 4.69 -24.61
C SER A 365 -14.80 4.99 -23.68
N ILE A 366 -14.54 4.13 -22.69
CA ILE A 366 -13.38 4.26 -21.80
C ILE A 366 -12.07 4.17 -22.61
N GLY A 367 -11.99 3.21 -23.52
CA GLY A 367 -10.82 3.03 -24.39
C GLY A 367 -10.57 4.22 -25.31
N GLU A 368 -11.62 4.80 -25.92
CA GLU A 368 -11.51 6.01 -26.74
C GLU A 368 -11.05 7.23 -25.95
N GLN A 369 -11.60 7.44 -24.76
CA GLN A 369 -11.17 8.52 -23.87
C GLN A 369 -9.70 8.34 -23.49
N PHE A 370 -9.25 7.11 -23.23
CA PHE A 370 -7.83 6.83 -23.06
C PHE A 370 -7.03 7.33 -24.26
N LYS A 371 -7.31 6.91 -25.49
CA LYS A 371 -6.55 7.34 -26.69
C LYS A 371 -6.44 8.87 -26.89
N ALA A 372 -7.36 9.64 -26.32
CA ALA A 372 -7.33 11.10 -26.40
C ALA A 372 -6.31 11.74 -25.44
N PHE A 373 -5.99 11.08 -24.32
CA PHE A 373 -5.09 11.59 -23.29
C PHE A 373 -3.64 11.77 -23.76
N SER A 374 -3.17 10.98 -24.73
CA SER A 374 -1.80 11.06 -25.31
C SER A 374 -1.73 12.17 -26.32
N ARG A 375 -2.87 12.55 -26.88
CA ARG A 375 -3.02 13.65 -27.83
C ARG A 375 -3.15 15.01 -27.14
N SER A 376 -2.86 15.08 -25.83
CA SER A 376 -2.80 16.31 -25.02
C SER A 376 -4.15 16.99 -24.74
N LYS A 377 -5.27 16.32 -25.01
CA LYS A 377 -6.61 16.84 -24.70
C LYS A 377 -7.27 15.95 -23.64
N ALA A 378 -7.24 16.40 -22.39
CA ALA A 378 -7.88 15.69 -21.28
C ALA A 378 -9.36 16.11 -21.20
N GLU A 379 -10.25 15.29 -21.74
CA GLU A 379 -11.71 15.43 -21.66
C GLU A 379 -12.31 14.16 -21.04
N GLY A 380 -13.55 14.24 -20.51
CA GLY A 380 -14.22 13.13 -19.83
C GLY A 380 -13.55 12.73 -18.51
N PHE A 381 -13.60 11.45 -18.14
CA PHE A 381 -13.09 11.01 -16.83
C PHE A 381 -11.56 11.13 -16.69
N ILE A 382 -10.86 11.20 -17.81
CA ILE A 382 -9.40 11.24 -17.84
C ILE A 382 -8.84 12.55 -17.28
N GLN A 383 -9.64 13.61 -17.29
CA GLN A 383 -9.28 14.90 -16.68
C GLN A 383 -9.02 14.80 -15.17
N PHE A 384 -9.50 13.73 -14.52
CA PHE A 384 -9.30 13.48 -13.09
C PHE A 384 -8.04 12.67 -12.81
N LEU A 385 -7.39 12.10 -13.83
CA LEU A 385 -6.27 11.20 -13.65
C LEU A 385 -4.95 11.95 -13.65
N ASP A 386 -4.12 11.63 -12.66
CA ASP A 386 -2.74 12.07 -12.60
C ASP A 386 -1.86 11.11 -13.39
N ARG A 387 -1.21 11.65 -14.43
CA ARG A 387 -0.41 10.84 -15.33
C ARG A 387 0.79 10.19 -14.66
N ALA A 388 1.50 10.91 -13.80
CA ALA A 388 2.66 10.39 -13.11
C ALA A 388 2.26 9.28 -12.11
N ALA A 389 1.12 9.45 -11.45
CA ALA A 389 0.55 8.44 -10.56
C ALA A 389 0.11 7.19 -11.33
N LEU A 390 -0.53 7.35 -12.49
CA LEU A 390 -0.90 6.24 -13.37
C LEU A 390 0.34 5.47 -13.86
N ASP A 391 1.40 6.16 -14.25
CA ASP A 391 2.65 5.53 -14.70
C ASP A 391 3.29 4.73 -13.55
N LYS A 392 3.21 5.22 -12.31
CA LYS A 392 3.67 4.48 -11.12
C LYS A 392 2.76 3.32 -10.76
N LEU A 393 1.44 3.49 -10.80
CA LEU A 393 0.48 2.42 -10.56
C LEU A 393 0.66 1.31 -11.57
N SER A 394 0.79 1.64 -12.86
CA SER A 394 0.99 0.68 -13.93
C SER A 394 2.29 -0.10 -13.72
N PHE A 395 3.39 0.56 -13.34
CA PHE A 395 4.66 -0.10 -13.03
C PHE A 395 4.54 -1.10 -11.85
N ILE A 396 3.90 -0.69 -10.75
CA ILE A 396 3.82 -1.49 -9.53
C ILE A 396 2.82 -2.64 -9.68
N LEU A 397 1.66 -2.35 -10.27
CA LEU A 397 0.53 -3.27 -10.40
C LEU A 397 0.55 -4.04 -11.74
N TRP A 398 1.63 -3.93 -12.52
CA TRP A 398 1.83 -4.76 -13.71
C TRP A 398 1.93 -6.23 -13.33
N TYR A 399 0.92 -6.98 -13.77
CA TYR A 399 0.84 -8.42 -13.76
C TYR A 399 1.30 -8.95 -15.12
N ASP A 400 2.61 -9.17 -15.24
CA ASP A 400 3.17 -10.14 -16.18
C ASP A 400 2.96 -11.52 -15.57
N GLU A 401 2.72 -12.58 -16.35
CA GLU A 401 2.33 -13.96 -15.95
C GLU A 401 3.27 -14.59 -14.90
N ILE A 402 3.29 -13.99 -13.72
CA ILE A 402 4.09 -14.24 -12.55
C ILE A 402 5.57 -13.82 -12.70
N SER A 403 5.86 -12.54 -12.39
CA SER A 403 7.18 -11.89 -12.46
C SER A 403 8.36 -12.82 -12.10
N LYS A 404 9.38 -12.90 -12.97
CA LYS A 404 10.65 -13.60 -12.68
C LYS A 404 11.41 -13.02 -11.47
N CYS A 405 11.07 -11.81 -11.07
CA CYS A 405 11.68 -11.12 -9.94
C CYS A 405 11.15 -11.68 -8.63
N ILE A 406 12.07 -11.95 -7.69
CA ILE A 406 11.75 -12.30 -6.32
C ILE A 406 11.95 -11.05 -5.47
N PHE A 407 10.84 -10.46 -5.02
CA PHE A 407 10.87 -9.33 -4.11
C PHE A 407 10.79 -9.83 -2.67
N THR A 408 11.73 -9.39 -1.84
CA THR A 408 11.82 -9.85 -0.45
C THR A 408 12.09 -8.68 0.46
N TYR A 409 11.66 -8.78 1.71
CA TYR A 409 12.15 -7.89 2.73
C TYR A 409 13.67 -8.06 2.82
N PRO A 410 14.39 -6.94 3.03
CA PRO A 410 15.82 -6.98 3.20
C PRO A 410 16.13 -7.87 4.40
N PHE A 411 17.17 -8.68 4.25
CA PHE A 411 17.62 -9.52 5.33
C PHE A 411 18.03 -8.64 6.51
N ALA A 412 17.30 -8.77 7.62
CA ALA A 412 17.82 -8.36 8.91
C ALA A 412 18.95 -9.35 9.23
N GLY A 413 20.19 -8.93 8.98
CA GLY A 413 21.39 -9.61 9.42
C GLY A 413 21.30 -10.03 10.89
N THR A 414 22.30 -10.77 11.37
CA THR A 414 22.77 -10.54 12.74
C THR A 414 23.11 -9.04 12.86
N GLY A 415 22.10 -8.19 13.10
CA GLY A 415 22.21 -6.74 12.86
C GLY A 415 21.01 -6.04 12.19
N GLY A 416 19.77 -6.52 12.30
CA GLY A 416 18.72 -5.50 12.54
C GLY A 416 19.11 -4.70 13.79
N PHE A 417 18.89 -3.37 13.84
CA PHE A 417 19.40 -2.43 14.87
C PHE A 417 19.09 -2.76 16.35
N ASN A 418 18.45 -3.90 16.64
CA ASN A 418 18.46 -4.48 17.96
C ASN A 418 19.06 -5.88 17.87
N VAL A 419 20.30 -5.99 18.35
CA VAL A 419 20.91 -7.28 18.60
C VAL A 419 20.75 -7.62 20.07
N ASP A 420 20.16 -8.78 20.31
CA ASP A 420 20.16 -9.45 21.60
C ASP A 420 21.53 -10.13 21.76
N LEU A 421 22.58 -9.31 21.91
CA LEU A 421 23.96 -9.74 22.12
C LEU A 421 24.35 -9.60 23.57
N ASN A 422 25.16 -10.55 24.03
CA ASN A 422 25.95 -10.46 25.25
C ASN A 422 26.76 -9.15 25.18
N LYS A 423 26.99 -8.51 26.33
CA LYS A 423 27.51 -7.13 26.42
C LYS A 423 28.80 -6.89 25.60
N HIS A 424 29.66 -7.91 25.48
CA HIS A 424 30.92 -7.84 24.74
C HIS A 424 30.71 -7.83 23.21
N ASP A 425 29.91 -8.75 22.67
CA ASP A 425 29.63 -8.84 21.23
C ASP A 425 28.85 -7.64 20.71
N ARG A 426 28.00 -7.05 21.56
CA ARG A 426 27.26 -5.81 21.24
C ARG A 426 28.21 -4.65 20.95
N ASN A 427 29.31 -4.54 21.68
CA ASN A 427 30.28 -3.46 21.50
C ASN A 427 31.06 -3.60 20.19
N GLU A 428 31.48 -4.83 19.85
CA GLU A 428 32.20 -5.12 18.61
C GLU A 428 31.29 -4.92 17.39
N HIS A 429 30.05 -5.41 17.45
CA HIS A 429 29.04 -5.23 16.41
C HIS A 429 28.72 -3.73 16.18
N ASN A 430 28.49 -2.97 17.26
CA ASN A 430 28.26 -1.54 17.16
C ASN A 430 29.46 -0.79 16.54
N ARG A 431 30.69 -1.24 16.80
CA ARG A 431 31.91 -0.67 16.20
C ARG A 431 31.96 -0.94 14.69
N GLN A 432 31.62 -2.16 14.25
CA GLN A 432 31.59 -2.53 12.83
C GLN A 432 30.51 -1.76 12.07
N VAL A 433 29.28 -1.70 12.60
CA VAL A 433 28.18 -0.93 12.01
C VAL A 433 28.55 0.55 11.92
N LYS A 434 29.14 1.11 12.98
CA LYS A 434 29.64 2.49 12.98
C LYS A 434 30.66 2.73 11.87
N THR A 435 31.63 1.83 11.71
CA THR A 435 32.69 1.93 10.68
C THR A 435 32.11 1.85 9.27
N ALA A 436 31.13 0.96 9.03
CA ALA A 436 30.47 0.83 7.74
C ALA A 436 29.61 2.06 7.39
N ILE A 437 28.88 2.60 8.37
CA ILE A 437 28.10 3.84 8.21
C ILE A 437 29.06 5.01 7.91
N GLU A 438 30.12 5.18 8.69
CA GLU A 438 31.11 6.24 8.50
C GLU A 438 31.81 6.12 7.12
N GLY A 439 32.12 4.92 6.68
CA GLY A 439 32.67 4.66 5.34
C GLY A 439 31.71 5.05 4.22
N ALA A 440 30.43 4.66 4.32
CA ALA A 440 29.41 5.00 3.33
C ALA A 440 29.11 6.51 3.28
N LEU A 441 29.11 7.16 4.44
CA LEU A 441 28.90 8.61 4.51
C LEU A 441 30.08 9.38 3.92
N ASN A 442 31.31 8.94 4.21
CA ASN A 442 32.51 9.52 3.62
C ASN A 442 32.55 9.37 2.10
N SER A 443 32.15 8.21 1.56
CA SER A 443 32.08 8.01 0.10
C SER A 443 31.01 8.89 -0.55
N MET A 444 29.90 9.15 0.14
CA MET A 444 28.86 10.10 -0.27
C MET A 444 29.20 11.57 0.03
N LYS A 445 30.38 11.86 0.60
CA LYS A 445 30.80 13.20 1.09
C LYS A 445 29.83 13.82 2.10
N ILE A 446 29.06 13.00 2.81
CA ILE A 446 28.11 13.42 3.85
C ILE A 446 28.85 13.45 5.19
N LYS A 447 29.09 14.64 5.77
CA LYS A 447 29.59 14.76 7.14
C LYS A 447 28.41 14.72 8.11
N ILE A 448 28.37 13.74 9.02
CA ILE A 448 27.43 13.79 10.15
C ILE A 448 27.97 14.81 11.16
N PRO A 449 27.26 15.92 11.41
CA PRO A 449 27.68 16.86 12.44
C PRO A 449 27.58 16.19 13.82
N ASN A 450 28.62 16.36 14.63
CA ASN A 450 28.69 15.78 15.97
C ASN A 450 27.85 16.65 16.92
N ILE A 451 26.53 16.46 16.92
CA ILE A 451 25.61 17.42 17.52
C ILE A 451 25.28 17.03 18.97
N LYS A 452 25.94 17.72 19.92
CA LYS A 452 25.33 18.12 21.19
C LYS A 452 24.54 19.45 21.06
N THR A 453 24.64 20.13 19.92
CA THR A 453 24.01 21.45 19.69
C THR A 453 23.61 21.63 18.24
N VAL A 454 22.31 21.84 18.03
CA VAL A 454 21.62 21.95 16.74
C VAL A 454 22.24 23.07 15.90
N SER A 455 22.61 22.77 14.65
CA SER A 455 22.87 23.79 13.63
C SER A 455 22.21 23.36 12.32
N LYS A 456 21.55 24.34 11.67
CA LYS A 456 20.76 24.17 10.44
C LYS A 456 21.62 23.63 9.29
N VAL A 457 20.99 22.84 8.42
CA VAL A 457 21.58 22.31 7.18
C VAL A 457 21.99 23.48 6.28
N ASP A 458 23.16 23.34 5.67
CA ASP A 458 23.72 24.29 4.69
C ASP A 458 22.81 24.36 3.45
N PRO A 459 22.31 25.56 3.05
CA PRO A 459 21.47 25.74 1.86
C PRO A 459 22.06 25.16 0.58
N ALA A 460 23.40 25.12 0.46
CA ALA A 460 24.07 24.52 -0.70
C ALA A 460 23.86 23.00 -0.78
N LEU A 461 23.67 22.32 0.34
CA LEU A 461 23.40 20.89 0.40
C LEU A 461 21.94 20.58 0.00
N GLU A 462 20.98 21.45 0.36
CA GLU A 462 19.60 21.36 -0.12
C GLU A 462 19.51 21.51 -1.64
N GLU A 463 20.26 22.45 -2.22
CA GLU A 463 20.30 22.66 -3.67
C GLU A 463 20.89 21.46 -4.43
N ILE A 464 21.95 20.84 -3.90
CA ILE A 464 22.57 19.64 -4.48
C ILE A 464 21.64 18.42 -4.38
N ILE A 465 20.93 18.25 -3.26
CA ILE A 465 19.94 17.17 -3.09
C ILE A 465 18.77 17.40 -4.05
N SER A 466 18.30 18.64 -4.21
CA SER A 466 17.22 19.00 -5.13
C SER A 466 17.61 18.80 -6.61
N ARG A 467 18.82 19.22 -7.02
CA ARG A 467 19.35 18.97 -8.38
C ARG A 467 19.56 17.49 -8.72
N ASN A 468 19.90 16.67 -7.73
CA ASN A 468 20.06 15.23 -7.96
C ASN A 468 18.72 14.47 -7.89
N ALA A 469 17.73 15.01 -7.16
CA ALA A 469 16.36 14.51 -7.23
C ALA A 469 15.74 14.75 -8.62
N SER A 470 15.97 15.91 -9.25
CA SER A 470 15.52 16.18 -10.62
C SER A 470 16.24 15.34 -11.68
N LEU A 471 17.48 14.90 -11.41
CA LEU A 471 18.20 13.95 -12.29
C LEU A 471 17.64 12.52 -12.21
N LEU A 472 16.94 12.16 -11.13
CA LEU A 472 16.17 10.91 -11.02
C LEU A 472 14.80 10.99 -11.72
N GLU A 473 14.31 12.20 -12.01
CA GLU A 473 13.08 12.47 -12.78
C GLU A 473 13.29 12.41 -14.30
N HIS A 474 14.54 12.38 -14.79
CA HIS A 474 14.84 12.16 -16.21
C HIS A 474 14.92 10.67 -16.55
N LYS A 475 13.76 10.01 -16.56
CA LYS A 475 13.51 8.81 -17.38
C LYS A 475 12.18 9.00 -18.11
N PRO A 476 12.11 8.64 -19.41
CA PRO A 476 10.99 8.99 -20.27
C PRO A 476 9.68 8.44 -19.68
N THR A 477 8.74 9.34 -19.45
CA THR A 477 7.36 9.10 -19.03
C THR A 477 6.66 8.25 -20.09
N LEU A 478 6.65 6.93 -19.88
CA LEU A 478 5.99 5.98 -20.76
C LEU A 478 4.47 6.25 -20.73
N HIS A 479 3.92 6.76 -21.83
CA HIS A 479 2.50 7.10 -21.95
C HIS A 479 1.59 5.88 -21.67
N PHE A 480 0.73 6.00 -20.65
CA PHE A 480 -0.29 5.03 -20.26
C PHE A 480 -1.24 4.53 -21.39
N GLU A 481 -1.33 5.23 -22.53
CA GLU A 481 -2.09 4.77 -23.70
C GLU A 481 -1.33 3.83 -24.63
N VAL A 482 -0.01 4.04 -24.79
CA VAL A 482 0.86 3.09 -25.51
C VAL A 482 0.79 1.72 -24.82
N TYR A 483 0.67 1.75 -23.49
CA TYR A 483 0.48 0.64 -22.59
C TYR A 483 -0.87 -0.12 -22.76
N GLN A 484 -1.97 0.57 -23.07
CA GLN A 484 -3.26 -0.08 -23.31
C GLN A 484 -3.42 -0.56 -24.76
N GLU A 485 -2.84 0.15 -25.74
CA GLU A 485 -3.01 -0.18 -27.17
C GLU A 485 -2.04 -1.24 -27.72
N GLN A 486 -0.85 -1.45 -27.12
CA GLN A 486 0.18 -2.37 -27.67
C GLN A 486 0.42 -3.64 -26.84
N SER A 487 -0.61 -4.15 -26.18
CA SER A 487 -0.52 -5.29 -25.25
C SER A 487 -0.19 -6.69 -25.84
N ASN A 488 0.56 -6.76 -26.95
CA ASN A 488 1.20 -7.98 -27.45
C ASN A 488 2.72 -7.88 -27.67
N LEU A 489 3.38 -6.73 -27.51
CA LEU A 489 4.85 -6.64 -27.56
C LEU A 489 5.31 -5.37 -26.87
N ASP A 490 6.20 -5.49 -25.87
CA ASP A 490 7.33 -4.56 -25.82
C ASP A 490 8.50 -5.16 -25.06
N GLU A 491 9.63 -5.35 -25.75
CA GLU A 491 10.89 -5.73 -25.10
C GLU A 491 11.39 -4.59 -24.22
N ASP A 492 11.04 -3.33 -24.50
CA ASP A 492 11.51 -2.15 -23.77
C ASP A 492 11.03 -2.11 -22.31
N ILE A 493 9.83 -2.61 -21.97
CA ILE A 493 9.40 -2.74 -20.56
C ILE A 493 10.12 -3.90 -19.86
N LYS A 494 10.38 -5.01 -20.57
CA LYS A 494 11.22 -6.09 -20.04
C LYS A 494 12.65 -5.59 -19.82
N GLU A 495 13.14 -4.68 -20.67
CA GLU A 495 14.42 -4.00 -20.53
C GLU A 495 14.43 -2.96 -19.40
N GLN A 496 13.36 -2.19 -19.19
CA GLN A 496 13.26 -1.23 -18.08
C GLN A 496 13.02 -1.89 -16.72
N ARG A 497 12.44 -3.10 -16.72
CA ARG A 497 12.47 -4.02 -15.57
C ARG A 497 13.80 -4.76 -15.42
N LYS A 498 14.77 -4.61 -16.34
CA LYS A 498 16.16 -5.00 -16.04
C LYS A 498 16.64 -4.06 -14.95
N PHE A 499 16.69 -4.59 -13.74
CA PHE A 499 17.51 -4.02 -12.70
C PHE A 499 18.95 -4.04 -13.24
N ASN A 500 19.41 -2.93 -13.82
CA ASN A 500 20.81 -2.80 -14.24
C ASN A 500 21.67 -2.96 -12.98
N TYR A 501 22.32 -4.11 -12.87
CA TYR A 501 23.36 -4.38 -11.90
C TYR A 501 24.65 -4.53 -12.70
N ASP A 502 25.44 -3.45 -12.75
CA ASP A 502 26.90 -3.62 -12.78
C ASP A 502 27.38 -3.89 -11.36
#